data_AF-A0A7S3XKD9-F1
#
_entry.id   AF-A0A7S3XKD9-F1
#
_cell.length_a   1.000
_cell.length_b   1.000
_cell.length_c   1.000
_cell.angle_alpha   90.00
_cell.angle_beta   90.00
_cell.angle_gamma   90.00
#
_symmetry.space_group_name_H-M   'P 1'
#
loop_
_entity.id
_entity.type
_entity.pdbx_description
1 polymer ?
#
loop_
_entity_poly.entity_id
_entity_poly.type
_entity_poly.pdbx_seq_one_letter_code
_entity_poly.pdbx_strand_id
1 'polypeptide(L)'
;MVRIVPFKAYRPPLELTEEVAAPAEDVVDSVEARHLAGDNEKSFLHVNKPHIDLPEELSEYDIQVYERGRENLNKLIDEGWLVQDDVPCYYIYAQTMGDHTQYGVCCGVHIEDYANGLIKRHEKTMVVKENDLTRLMYTQNANVGPVFLMHRDSPAVAAAVRAVVEAPRPPDAHVLAPDGVRHTVWVVRDPQAAFDLRRAFR
;
A
#
# COMPACT_ATOMS: atom_id res chain seq x y z
N MET A 1 1.21 6.70 23.71
CA MET A 1 1.81 6.96 22.38
C MET A 1 1.36 5.85 21.43
N VAL A 2 1.27 6.11 20.13
CA VAL A 2 0.85 5.11 19.14
C VAL A 2 2.00 4.15 18.86
N ARG A 3 1.74 2.85 18.96
CA ARG A 3 2.70 1.78 18.69
C ARG A 3 2.66 1.45 17.20
N ILE A 4 3.78 1.72 16.53
CA ILE A 4 4.03 1.25 15.17
C ILE A 4 4.84 -0.05 15.17
N VAL A 5 4.53 -0.97 14.26
CA VAL A 5 5.21 -2.26 14.09
C VAL A 5 5.66 -2.46 12.64
N PRO A 6 6.85 -3.04 12.41
CA PRO A 6 7.31 -3.36 11.06
C PRO A 6 6.60 -4.62 10.54
N PHE A 7 6.63 -4.84 9.23
CA PHE A 7 6.08 -6.02 8.58
C PHE A 7 6.87 -6.38 7.32
N LYS A 8 6.68 -7.60 6.81
CA LYS A 8 7.29 -8.08 5.57
C LYS A 8 6.33 -7.79 4.41
N ALA A 9 6.61 -6.77 3.61
CA ALA A 9 5.77 -6.43 2.47
C ALA A 9 6.02 -7.40 1.33
N TYR A 10 4.98 -7.68 0.55
CA TYR A 10 5.14 -8.12 -0.83
C TYR A 10 5.20 -6.86 -1.70
N ARG A 11 6.26 -6.73 -2.49
CA ARG A 11 6.50 -5.55 -3.32
C ARG A 11 7.14 -5.98 -4.64
N PRO A 12 6.97 -5.21 -5.72
CA PRO A 12 7.59 -5.55 -6.98
C PRO A 12 9.13 -5.40 -6.91
N PRO A 13 9.87 -6.22 -7.67
CA PRO A 13 11.24 -5.89 -8.08
C PRO A 13 11.28 -4.49 -8.70
N LEU A 14 12.43 -3.80 -8.58
CA LEU A 14 12.56 -2.40 -8.98
C LEU A 14 12.17 -2.20 -10.46
N GLU A 15 12.59 -3.10 -11.31
CA GLU A 15 12.35 -3.12 -12.76
C GLU A 15 10.88 -3.36 -13.14
N LEU A 16 10.07 -3.93 -12.26
CA LEU A 16 8.63 -4.18 -12.47
C LEU A 16 7.75 -3.16 -11.77
N THR A 17 8.32 -2.20 -11.04
CA THR A 17 7.56 -1.26 -10.20
C THR A 17 6.49 -0.52 -11.01
N GLU A 18 6.84 -0.03 -12.19
CA GLU A 18 5.93 0.74 -13.05
C GLU A 18 4.82 -0.14 -13.64
N GLU A 19 5.13 -1.38 -14.00
CA GLU A 19 4.14 -2.33 -14.55
C GLU A 19 3.16 -2.83 -13.48
N VAL A 20 3.59 -2.92 -12.21
CA VAL A 20 2.73 -3.38 -11.12
C VAL A 20 1.93 -2.23 -10.51
N ALA A 21 2.46 -1.01 -10.48
CA ALA A 21 1.80 0.12 -9.85
C ALA A 21 0.40 0.38 -10.43
N ALA A 22 -0.56 0.58 -9.52
CA ALA A 22 -1.97 0.80 -9.85
C ALA A 22 -2.58 1.85 -8.93
N PRO A 23 -3.65 2.54 -9.38
CA PRO A 23 -4.45 3.38 -8.50
C PRO A 23 -5.17 2.53 -7.44
N ALA A 24 -5.64 3.18 -6.39
CA ALA A 24 -6.53 2.57 -5.43
C ALA A 24 -7.87 2.20 -6.08
N GLU A 25 -8.45 1.11 -5.61
CA GLU A 25 -9.67 0.46 -6.08
C GLU A 25 -10.92 1.34 -6.03
N ASP A 26 -10.93 2.35 -5.16
CA ASP A 26 -12.04 3.27 -4.95
C ASP A 26 -11.91 4.57 -5.74
N VAL A 27 -10.78 4.77 -6.43
CA VAL A 27 -10.53 5.92 -7.32
C VAL A 27 -11.02 5.67 -8.74
N VAL A 28 -11.09 4.40 -9.16
CA VAL A 28 -11.48 3.98 -10.52
C VAL A 28 -12.66 3.01 -10.49
N ASP A 29 -13.55 3.13 -11.48
CA ASP A 29 -14.59 2.13 -11.71
C ASP A 29 -14.06 0.93 -12.50
N SER A 30 -14.85 -0.14 -12.63
CA SER A 30 -14.40 -1.37 -13.30
C SER A 30 -14.22 -1.23 -14.82
N VAL A 31 -14.85 -0.23 -15.45
CA VAL A 31 -14.65 0.05 -16.89
C VAL A 31 -13.33 0.78 -17.08
N GLU A 32 -13.08 1.83 -16.30
CA GLU A 32 -11.81 2.56 -16.29
C GLU A 32 -10.65 1.62 -15.90
N ALA A 33 -10.82 0.79 -14.88
CA ALA A 33 -9.80 -0.15 -14.44
C ALA A 33 -9.45 -1.19 -15.52
N ARG A 34 -10.43 -1.70 -16.30
CA ARG A 34 -10.14 -2.57 -17.46
C ARG A 34 -9.30 -1.86 -18.50
N HIS A 35 -9.62 -0.61 -18.82
CA HIS A 35 -8.83 0.17 -19.78
C HIS A 35 -7.42 0.48 -19.26
N LEU A 36 -7.28 0.81 -17.98
CA LEU A 36 -5.99 1.09 -17.35
C LEU A 36 -5.10 -0.15 -17.26
N ALA A 37 -5.68 -1.31 -16.91
CA ALA A 37 -4.94 -2.58 -16.91
C ALA A 37 -4.57 -3.01 -18.34
N GLY A 38 -5.50 -2.87 -19.30
CA GLY A 38 -5.27 -3.22 -20.70
C GLY A 38 -4.70 -4.63 -20.84
N ASP A 39 -3.61 -4.78 -21.60
CA ASP A 39 -2.90 -6.05 -21.80
C ASP A 39 -1.80 -6.29 -20.72
N ASN A 40 -1.68 -5.41 -19.73
CA ASN A 40 -0.66 -5.52 -18.69
C ASN A 40 -1.09 -6.48 -17.58
N GLU A 41 -0.77 -7.76 -17.76
CA GLU A 41 -1.05 -8.82 -16.78
C GLU A 41 -0.40 -8.60 -15.39
N LYS A 42 0.57 -7.68 -15.27
CA LYS A 42 1.26 -7.39 -14.00
C LYS A 42 0.56 -6.31 -13.17
N SER A 43 -0.40 -5.60 -13.75
CA SER A 43 -1.08 -4.50 -13.08
C SER A 43 -1.72 -4.96 -11.76
N PHE A 44 -1.47 -4.24 -10.67
CA PHE A 44 -2.08 -4.57 -9.38
C PHE A 44 -3.60 -4.37 -9.37
N LEU A 45 -4.18 -3.75 -10.43
CA LEU A 45 -5.63 -3.71 -10.68
C LEU A 45 -6.28 -5.10 -10.72
N HIS A 46 -5.56 -6.12 -11.18
CA HIS A 46 -6.04 -7.51 -11.15
C HIS A 46 -6.26 -8.01 -9.70
N VAL A 47 -5.60 -7.42 -8.70
CA VAL A 47 -5.71 -7.80 -7.29
C VAL A 47 -6.70 -6.93 -6.52
N ASN A 48 -6.60 -5.60 -6.64
CA ASN A 48 -7.45 -4.68 -5.87
C ASN A 48 -8.78 -4.36 -6.57
N LYS A 49 -8.91 -4.64 -7.87
CA LYS A 49 -10.16 -4.54 -8.66
C LYS A 49 -10.43 -5.80 -9.49
N PRO A 50 -10.55 -7.00 -8.90
CA PRO A 50 -10.55 -8.27 -9.66
C PRO A 50 -11.73 -8.45 -10.62
N HIS A 51 -12.79 -7.65 -10.50
CA HIS A 51 -13.94 -7.65 -11.42
C HIS A 51 -13.53 -7.39 -12.87
N ILE A 52 -12.39 -6.73 -13.11
CA ILE A 52 -11.88 -6.47 -14.46
C ILE A 52 -11.62 -7.76 -15.26
N ASP A 53 -11.35 -8.88 -14.58
CA ASP A 53 -11.04 -10.18 -15.19
C ASP A 53 -12.27 -11.10 -15.33
N LEU A 54 -13.46 -10.58 -15.03
CA LEU A 54 -14.72 -11.33 -15.02
C LEU A 54 -15.75 -10.69 -15.96
N PRO A 55 -16.80 -11.42 -16.38
CA PRO A 55 -17.87 -10.89 -17.21
C PRO A 55 -18.48 -9.62 -16.60
N GLU A 56 -18.74 -8.61 -17.42
CA GLU A 56 -19.21 -7.30 -16.94
C GLU A 56 -20.58 -7.37 -16.27
N GLU A 57 -21.40 -8.35 -16.65
CA GLU A 57 -22.73 -8.58 -16.09
C GLU A 57 -22.69 -9.19 -14.68
N LEU A 58 -21.54 -9.72 -14.27
CA LEU A 58 -21.34 -10.22 -12.91
C LEU A 58 -21.33 -9.06 -11.92
N SER A 59 -21.95 -9.24 -10.75
CA SER A 59 -21.87 -8.23 -9.70
C SER A 59 -20.42 -8.08 -9.21
N GLU A 60 -19.98 -6.85 -8.96
CA GLU A 60 -18.69 -6.56 -8.31
C GLU A 60 -18.56 -7.19 -6.91
N TYR A 61 -19.70 -7.53 -6.28
CA TYR A 61 -19.75 -8.16 -4.96
C TYR A 61 -19.96 -9.68 -5.00
N ASP A 62 -19.87 -10.30 -6.19
CA ASP A 62 -19.99 -11.75 -6.33
C ASP A 62 -18.79 -12.46 -5.69
N ILE A 63 -19.01 -13.66 -5.14
CA ILE A 63 -17.94 -14.43 -4.50
C ILE A 63 -16.77 -14.73 -5.44
N GLN A 64 -17.06 -14.89 -6.74
CA GLN A 64 -16.06 -15.13 -7.76
C GLN A 64 -15.07 -13.96 -7.92
N VAL A 65 -15.49 -12.73 -7.62
CA VAL A 65 -14.62 -11.54 -7.66
C VAL A 65 -13.54 -11.65 -6.58
N TYR A 66 -13.91 -12.02 -5.36
CA TYR A 66 -12.95 -12.15 -4.27
C TYR A 66 -11.98 -13.31 -4.50
N GLU A 67 -12.47 -14.46 -4.99
CA GLU A 67 -11.60 -15.59 -5.35
C GLU A 67 -10.66 -15.25 -6.49
N ARG A 68 -11.13 -14.54 -7.52
CA ARG A 68 -10.28 -14.03 -8.61
C ARG A 68 -9.17 -13.13 -8.08
N GLY A 69 -9.48 -12.25 -7.13
CA GLY A 69 -8.47 -11.41 -6.49
C GLY A 69 -7.40 -12.21 -5.75
N ARG A 70 -7.79 -13.31 -5.09
CA ARG A 70 -6.84 -14.23 -4.43
C ARG A 70 -5.99 -14.96 -5.45
N GLU A 71 -6.57 -15.46 -6.53
CA GLU A 71 -5.85 -16.13 -7.63
C GLU A 71 -4.82 -15.18 -8.26
N ASN A 72 -5.21 -13.95 -8.57
CA ASN A 72 -4.33 -12.95 -9.17
C ASN A 72 -3.20 -12.51 -8.24
N LEU A 73 -3.46 -12.37 -6.93
CA LEU A 73 -2.41 -12.08 -5.96
C LEU A 73 -1.38 -13.21 -5.90
N ASN A 74 -1.84 -14.47 -5.85
CA ASN A 74 -0.94 -15.61 -5.86
C ASN A 74 -0.17 -15.70 -7.19
N LYS A 75 -0.80 -15.41 -8.33
CA LYS A 75 -0.12 -15.34 -9.63
C LYS A 75 1.05 -14.34 -9.59
N LEU A 76 0.82 -13.10 -9.11
CA LEU A 76 1.89 -12.11 -9.00
C LEU A 76 3.04 -12.58 -8.11
N ILE A 77 2.74 -13.29 -7.02
CA ILE A 77 3.76 -13.83 -6.11
C ILE A 77 4.53 -14.99 -6.77
N ASP A 78 3.83 -15.95 -7.36
CA ASP A 78 4.40 -17.16 -7.96
C ASP A 78 5.27 -16.83 -9.18
N GLU A 79 4.89 -15.81 -9.97
CA GLU A 79 5.67 -15.30 -11.10
C GLU A 79 6.85 -14.40 -10.69
N GLY A 80 7.01 -14.11 -9.39
CA GLY A 80 8.05 -13.23 -8.87
C GLY A 80 7.83 -11.74 -9.18
N TRP A 81 6.64 -11.36 -9.62
CA TRP A 81 6.24 -9.96 -9.83
C TRP A 81 5.96 -9.23 -8.52
N LEU A 82 5.68 -9.98 -7.45
CA LEU A 82 5.69 -9.52 -6.07
C LEU A 82 6.59 -10.42 -5.23
N VAL A 83 7.61 -9.84 -4.61
CA VAL A 83 8.58 -10.55 -3.77
C VAL A 83 8.43 -10.10 -2.32
N GLN A 84 8.39 -11.06 -1.40
CA GLN A 84 8.33 -10.75 0.02
C GLN A 84 9.69 -10.30 0.56
N ASP A 85 9.72 -9.24 1.36
CA ASP A 85 10.91 -8.88 2.12
C ASP A 85 11.27 -9.99 3.14
N ASP A 86 12.57 -10.23 3.28
CA ASP A 86 13.17 -11.29 4.11
C ASP A 86 13.03 -11.01 5.61
N VAL A 87 13.05 -9.75 6.00
CA VAL A 87 12.93 -9.28 7.39
C VAL A 87 11.79 -8.27 7.54
N PRO A 88 11.16 -8.15 8.72
CA PRO A 88 10.18 -7.11 8.97
C PRO A 88 10.82 -5.72 8.85
N CYS A 89 10.26 -4.87 7.99
CA CYS A 89 10.72 -3.52 7.74
C CYS A 89 9.63 -2.48 8.02
N TYR A 90 10.06 -1.24 8.22
CA TYR A 90 9.21 -0.08 7.95
C TYR A 90 9.48 0.39 6.53
N TYR A 91 8.54 1.12 5.94
CA TYR A 91 8.71 1.68 4.59
C TYR A 91 8.40 3.17 4.63
N ILE A 92 9.24 3.97 4.01
CA ILE A 92 8.95 5.37 3.75
C ILE A 92 8.36 5.45 2.36
N TYR A 93 7.19 6.08 2.24
CA TYR A 93 6.54 6.36 0.98
C TYR A 93 6.49 7.86 0.76
N ALA A 94 6.80 8.32 -0.45
CA ALA A 94 6.70 9.70 -0.84
C ALA A 94 5.81 9.88 -2.06
N GLN A 95 5.03 10.95 -2.06
CA GLN A 95 4.37 11.51 -3.23
C GLN A 95 4.96 12.89 -3.50
N THR A 96 5.46 13.12 -4.71
CA THR A 96 5.95 14.43 -5.14
C THR A 96 5.05 14.98 -6.25
N MET A 97 4.40 16.11 -5.96
CA MET A 97 3.52 16.85 -6.85
C MET A 97 4.17 18.21 -7.12
N GLY A 98 4.72 18.42 -8.33
CA GLY A 98 5.50 19.62 -8.63
C GLY A 98 6.76 19.73 -7.75
N ASP A 99 6.85 20.79 -6.96
CA ASP A 99 7.92 21.05 -5.99
C ASP A 99 7.61 20.55 -4.56
N HIS A 100 6.37 20.13 -4.31
CA HIS A 100 5.93 19.64 -3.01
C HIS A 100 6.12 18.14 -2.87
N THR A 101 6.77 17.70 -1.80
CA THR A 101 6.90 16.27 -1.45
C THR A 101 6.30 15.99 -0.10
N GLN A 102 5.39 15.01 -0.04
CA GLN A 102 4.80 14.48 1.18
C GLN A 102 5.40 13.11 1.48
N TYR A 103 5.80 12.89 2.73
CA TYR A 103 6.33 11.63 3.20
C TYR A 103 5.35 10.97 4.18
N GLY A 104 5.18 9.66 4.06
CA GLY A 104 4.46 8.80 4.96
C GLY A 104 5.30 7.62 5.42
N VAL A 105 4.95 7.06 6.58
CA VAL A 105 5.56 5.84 7.11
C VAL A 105 4.55 4.72 6.98
N CYS A 106 4.77 3.78 6.07
CA CYS A 106 3.99 2.55 5.98
C CYS A 106 4.43 1.60 7.09
N CYS A 107 3.52 1.31 8.00
CA CYS A 107 3.74 0.48 9.17
C CYS A 107 2.42 -0.13 9.65
N GLY A 108 2.51 -1.21 10.45
CA GLY A 108 1.35 -1.65 11.22
C GLY A 108 1.16 -0.76 12.43
N VAL A 109 -0.10 -0.60 12.86
CA VAL A 109 -0.46 0.07 14.12
C VAL A 109 -1.17 -0.91 15.05
N HIS A 110 -1.00 -0.75 16.36
CA HIS A 110 -1.62 -1.66 17.31
C HIS A 110 -3.12 -1.36 17.47
N ILE A 111 -3.98 -2.38 17.33
CA ILE A 111 -5.44 -2.24 17.40
C ILE A 111 -5.93 -1.64 18.74
N GLU A 112 -5.25 -1.95 19.84
CA GLU A 112 -5.58 -1.34 21.14
C GLU A 112 -5.36 0.18 21.16
N ASP A 113 -4.43 0.73 20.37
CA ASP A 113 -4.24 2.19 20.31
C ASP A 113 -5.43 2.86 19.61
N TYR A 114 -6.06 2.16 18.67
CA TYR A 114 -7.35 2.54 18.11
C TYR A 114 -8.49 2.37 19.13
N ALA A 115 -8.59 1.21 19.78
CA ALA A 115 -9.64 0.91 20.75
C ALA A 115 -9.64 1.87 21.96
N ASN A 116 -8.45 2.28 22.42
CA ASN A 116 -8.26 3.24 23.51
C ASN A 116 -8.31 4.71 23.04
N GLY A 117 -8.62 4.96 21.76
CA GLY A 117 -8.81 6.30 21.21
C GLY A 117 -7.53 7.15 21.10
N LEU A 118 -6.36 6.53 21.09
CA LEU A 118 -5.10 7.19 20.74
C LEU A 118 -5.03 7.46 19.24
N ILE A 119 -5.48 6.50 18.42
CA ILE A 119 -5.77 6.72 16.99
C ILE A 119 -7.21 7.21 16.89
N LYS A 120 -7.40 8.38 16.29
CA LYS A 120 -8.72 8.99 16.16
C LYS A 120 -9.42 8.44 14.93
N ARG A 121 -10.70 8.12 15.10
CA ARG A 121 -11.62 7.79 14.01
C ARG A 121 -11.98 9.09 13.29
N HIS A 122 -11.80 9.13 11.98
CA HIS A 122 -12.17 10.29 11.16
C HIS A 122 -13.42 10.03 10.30
N GLU A 123 -13.88 8.78 10.17
CA GLU A 123 -14.77 8.40 9.07
C GLU A 123 -16.17 8.01 9.50
N LYS A 124 -17.17 8.52 8.76
CA LYS A 124 -18.45 7.85 8.55
C LYS A 124 -18.26 6.88 7.40
N THR A 125 -17.95 5.65 7.73
CA THR A 125 -17.79 4.58 6.75
C THR A 125 -19.14 4.12 6.23
N MET A 126 -19.16 3.58 5.01
CA MET A 126 -20.33 2.93 4.43
C MET A 126 -20.20 1.42 4.65
N VAL A 127 -21.14 0.83 5.36
CA VAL A 127 -21.15 -0.62 5.70
C VAL A 127 -20.93 -1.51 4.46
N VAL A 128 -21.46 -1.11 3.30
CA VAL A 128 -21.25 -1.82 2.03
C VAL A 128 -19.77 -1.87 1.66
N LYS A 129 -19.07 -0.72 1.70
CA LYS A 129 -17.62 -0.65 1.41
C LYS A 129 -16.79 -1.39 2.45
N GLU A 130 -17.16 -1.29 3.73
CA GLU A 130 -16.46 -2.01 4.81
C GLU A 130 -16.55 -3.53 4.62
N ASN A 131 -17.75 -4.04 4.35
CA ASN A 131 -17.96 -5.47 4.13
C ASN A 131 -17.22 -5.96 2.88
N ASP A 132 -17.18 -5.15 1.83
CA ASP A 132 -16.50 -5.48 0.58
C ASP A 132 -14.99 -5.61 0.77
N LEU A 133 -14.34 -4.58 1.34
CA LEU A 133 -12.92 -4.61 1.68
C LEU A 133 -12.59 -5.74 2.67
N THR A 134 -13.47 -5.98 3.65
CA THR A 134 -13.31 -7.07 4.61
C THR A 134 -13.29 -8.42 3.88
N ARG A 135 -14.25 -8.68 3.00
CA ARG A 135 -14.32 -9.93 2.22
C ARG A 135 -13.10 -10.11 1.33
N LEU A 136 -12.67 -9.05 0.65
CA LEU A 136 -11.48 -9.08 -0.19
C LEU A 136 -10.24 -9.45 0.65
N MET A 137 -10.01 -8.73 1.75
CA MET A 137 -8.88 -8.98 2.65
C MET A 137 -8.88 -10.38 3.26
N TYR A 138 -10.04 -10.87 3.73
CA TYR A 138 -10.15 -12.22 4.31
C TYR A 138 -9.91 -13.30 3.26
N THR A 139 -10.42 -13.12 2.04
CA THR A 139 -10.27 -14.11 0.95
C THR A 139 -8.82 -14.14 0.47
N GLN A 140 -8.20 -12.98 0.26
CA GLN A 140 -6.81 -12.86 -0.17
C GLN A 140 -5.80 -13.21 0.95
N ASN A 141 -6.23 -13.17 2.21
CA ASN A 141 -5.37 -13.23 3.39
C ASN A 141 -4.22 -12.19 3.33
N ALA A 142 -4.55 -11.00 2.84
CA ALA A 142 -3.60 -9.90 2.62
C ALA A 142 -4.28 -8.56 2.88
N ASN A 143 -3.48 -7.56 3.28
CA ASN A 143 -3.93 -6.18 3.28
C ASN A 143 -3.43 -5.51 1.99
N VAL A 144 -4.35 -5.26 1.07
CA VAL A 144 -4.09 -4.66 -0.25
C VAL A 144 -4.52 -3.19 -0.35
N GLY A 145 -5.10 -2.65 0.74
CA GLY A 145 -5.61 -1.28 0.83
C GLY A 145 -5.17 -0.63 2.15
N PRO A 146 -3.96 -0.02 2.20
CA PRO A 146 -3.47 0.59 3.43
C PRO A 146 -4.33 1.79 3.87
N VAL A 147 -4.64 1.87 5.16
CA VAL A 147 -5.38 3.00 5.73
C VAL A 147 -4.45 4.19 5.92
N PHE A 148 -4.86 5.35 5.43
CA PHE A 148 -4.11 6.59 5.59
C PHE A 148 -4.36 7.21 6.98
N LEU A 149 -3.28 7.46 7.73
CA LEU A 149 -3.33 8.08 9.05
C LEU A 149 -2.50 9.37 9.05
N MET A 150 -2.98 10.37 9.76
CA MET A 150 -2.23 11.60 10.03
C MET A 150 -1.78 11.64 11.49
N HIS A 151 -0.60 12.20 11.72
CA HIS A 151 -0.11 12.52 13.05
C HIS A 151 0.22 14.02 13.13
N ARG A 152 0.26 14.57 14.35
CA ARG A 152 0.74 15.94 14.56
C ARG A 152 2.19 16.04 14.14
N ASP A 153 2.59 17.22 13.67
CA ASP A 153 3.98 17.51 13.33
C ASP A 153 4.92 17.09 14.47
N SER A 154 5.90 16.26 14.12
CA SER A 154 6.89 15.72 15.04
C SER A 154 8.26 15.90 14.43
N PRO A 155 9.11 16.80 14.97
CA PRO A 155 10.48 16.96 14.53
C PRO A 155 11.29 15.65 14.59
N ALA A 156 10.98 14.79 15.57
CA ALA A 156 11.63 13.49 15.72
C ALA A 156 11.28 12.54 14.56
N VAL A 157 10.00 12.46 14.17
CA VAL A 157 9.58 11.64 13.03
C VAL A 157 10.15 12.20 11.75
N ALA A 158 10.08 13.52 11.56
CA ALA A 158 10.64 14.18 10.38
C ALA A 158 12.15 13.94 10.24
N ALA A 159 12.90 13.98 11.34
CA ALA A 159 14.34 13.69 11.33
C ALA A 159 14.63 12.22 11.00
N ALA A 160 13.88 11.28 11.57
CA ALA A 160 14.03 9.85 11.28
C ALA A 160 13.73 9.52 9.82
N VAL A 161 12.67 10.12 9.26
CA VAL A 161 12.32 9.99 7.83
C VAL A 161 13.41 10.58 6.94
N ARG A 162 13.89 11.80 7.24
CA ARG A 162 14.98 12.44 6.48
C ARG A 162 16.25 11.60 6.45
N ALA A 163 16.66 11.06 7.60
CA ALA A 163 17.84 10.21 7.70
C ALA A 163 17.78 9.00 6.75
N VAL A 164 16.59 8.44 6.51
CA VAL A 164 16.38 7.34 5.55
C VAL A 164 16.45 7.83 4.10
N VAL A 165 15.73 8.90 3.77
CA VAL A 165 15.59 9.35 2.37
C VAL A 165 16.80 10.12 1.82
N GLU A 166 17.61 10.72 2.71
CA GLU A 166 18.84 11.44 2.35
C GLU A 166 20.09 10.55 2.40
N ALA A 167 19.95 9.28 2.81
CA ALA A 167 21.05 8.33 2.82
C ALA A 167 21.61 8.13 1.39
N PRO A 168 22.93 7.91 1.22
CA PRO A 168 23.58 7.80 -0.09
C PRO A 168 23.29 6.45 -0.77
N ARG A 169 22.02 6.20 -1.11
CA ARG A 169 21.53 5.01 -1.81
C ARG A 169 20.33 5.35 -2.68
N PRO A 170 20.07 4.60 -3.76
CA PRO A 170 18.85 4.78 -4.54
C PRO A 170 17.59 4.36 -3.73
N PRO A 171 16.40 4.85 -4.11
CA PRO A 171 15.14 4.33 -3.59
C PRO A 171 14.92 2.87 -4.02
N ASP A 172 14.05 2.17 -3.29
CA ASP A 172 13.71 0.76 -3.54
C ASP A 172 12.59 0.59 -4.57
N ALA A 173 11.85 1.67 -4.85
CA ALA A 173 10.87 1.77 -5.93
C ALA A 173 10.65 3.25 -6.29
N HIS A 174 10.43 3.53 -7.58
CA HIS A 174 10.12 4.87 -8.08
C HIS A 174 9.25 4.78 -9.33
N VAL A 175 8.11 5.46 -9.35
CA VAL A 175 7.16 5.49 -10.47
C VAL A 175 6.72 6.93 -10.73
N LEU A 176 6.60 7.31 -12.01
CA LEU A 176 5.90 8.53 -12.42
C LEU A 176 4.51 8.14 -12.90
N ALA A 177 3.48 8.53 -12.16
CA ALA A 177 2.11 8.27 -12.55
C ALA A 177 1.69 9.14 -13.76
N PRO A 178 0.67 8.73 -14.54
CA PRO A 178 0.21 9.48 -15.71
C PRO A 178 -0.25 10.92 -15.42
N ASP A 179 -0.66 11.20 -14.19
CA ASP A 179 -1.05 12.54 -13.72
C ASP A 179 0.14 13.44 -13.35
N GLY A 180 1.37 12.93 -13.49
CA GLY A 180 2.61 13.64 -13.19
C GLY A 180 3.08 13.53 -11.74
N VAL A 181 2.38 12.77 -10.88
CA VAL A 181 2.80 12.55 -9.49
C VAL A 181 3.92 11.51 -9.46
N ARG A 182 5.03 11.82 -8.79
CA ARG A 182 6.09 10.84 -8.55
C ARG A 182 5.87 10.12 -7.24
N HIS A 183 5.90 8.80 -7.30
CA HIS A 183 5.76 7.89 -6.17
C HIS A 183 7.12 7.27 -5.88
N THR A 184 7.61 7.35 -4.64
CA THR A 184 8.91 6.80 -4.27
C THR A 184 8.82 6.02 -2.97
N VAL A 185 9.52 4.89 -2.87
CA VAL A 185 9.56 4.05 -1.67
C VAL A 185 11.00 3.79 -1.25
N TRP A 186 11.24 3.84 0.07
CA TRP A 186 12.47 3.39 0.71
C TRP A 186 12.15 2.35 1.77
N VAL A 187 12.80 1.18 1.67
CA VAL A 187 12.72 0.14 2.70
C VAL A 187 13.71 0.46 3.82
N VAL A 188 13.22 0.50 5.05
CA VAL A 188 14.04 0.75 6.25
C VAL A 188 14.58 -0.59 6.76
N ARG A 189 15.67 -1.05 6.14
CA ARG A 189 16.36 -2.32 6.48
C ARG A 189 17.36 -2.19 7.61
N ASP A 190 17.94 -1.00 7.78
CA ASP A 190 18.93 -0.75 8.82
C ASP A 190 18.29 -0.85 10.22
N PRO A 191 18.78 -1.73 11.11
CA PRO A 191 18.18 -1.93 12.42
C PRO A 191 18.18 -0.67 13.29
N GLN A 192 19.19 0.20 13.15
CA GLN A 192 19.29 1.42 13.92
C GLN A 192 18.26 2.45 13.43
N ALA A 193 18.15 2.66 12.11
CA ALA A 193 17.13 3.51 11.51
C ALA A 193 15.70 3.03 11.86
N ALA A 194 15.46 1.71 11.83
CA ALA A 194 14.17 1.14 12.22
C ALA A 194 13.87 1.39 13.71
N PHE A 195 14.87 1.26 14.59
CA PHE A 195 14.75 1.57 16.01
C PHE A 195 14.44 3.05 16.24
N ASP A 196 15.16 3.95 15.59
CA ASP A 196 15.00 5.41 15.73
C ASP A 196 13.63 5.86 15.21
N LEU A 197 13.18 5.33 14.08
CA LEU A 197 11.84 5.59 13.56
C LEU A 197 10.76 5.11 14.54
N ARG A 198 10.86 3.89 15.06
CA ARG A 198 9.92 3.37 16.07
C ARG A 198 9.91 4.25 17.33
N ARG A 199 11.08 4.72 17.77
CA ARG A 199 11.22 5.58 18.94
C ARG A 199 10.65 6.98 18.69
N ALA A 200 10.69 7.50 17.46
CA ALA A 200 10.14 8.80 17.12
C ALA A 200 8.61 8.88 17.24
N PHE A 201 7.92 7.73 17.16
CA PHE A 201 6.48 7.60 17.42
C PHE A 201 6.16 7.30 18.90
N ARG A 202 7.17 7.27 19.79
CA ARG A 202 7.05 6.99 21.23
C ARG A 202 7.20 8.23 22.11
#